data_AF-A0A840MZG6-F1
#
_entry.id   AF-A0A840MZG6-F1
#
_cell.length_a   1.000
_cell.length_b   1.000
_cell.length_c   1.000
_cell.angle_alpha   90.00
_cell.angle_beta   90.00
_cell.angle_gamma   90.00
#
_symmetry.space_group_name_H-M   'P 1'
#
loop_
_entity.id
_entity.type
_entity.pdbx_description
1 polymer ?
#
loop_
_entity_poly.entity_id
_entity_poly.type
_entity_poly.pdbx_seq_one_letter_code
_entity_poly.pdbx_strand_id
1 'polypeptide(L)'
;MISPSIGRIVWFHPHISERDPNAQPLAAIVAKVLSDHAVNLGVFRGDGTTFAMQNVPLLQDDDEIDLEQPFCEWMPFQKGQAAKTEALQAQVTAGTGPAELTGRLANHTVAAPAPGAQEADQAAAAASPPAAAAAPAAEATTETAT
;
A
#
# COMPACT_ATOMS: atom_id res chain seq x y z
N MET A 1 -15.84 2.57 4.40
CA MET A 1 -15.84 1.26 3.73
C MET A 1 -14.63 1.20 2.80
N ILE A 2 -13.70 0.28 3.02
CA ILE A 2 -12.45 0.18 2.24
C ILE A 2 -12.65 -0.84 1.13
N SER A 3 -12.57 -0.40 -0.14
CA SER A 3 -12.71 -1.31 -1.28
C SER A 3 -11.51 -2.27 -1.35
N PRO A 4 -11.74 -3.60 -1.37
CA PRO A 4 -10.66 -4.58 -1.42
C PRO A 4 -9.93 -4.53 -2.76
N SER A 5 -8.62 -4.68 -2.71
CA SER A 5 -7.76 -4.73 -3.90
C SER A 5 -6.72 -5.84 -3.78
N ILE A 6 -6.35 -6.43 -4.91
CA ILE A 6 -5.34 -7.49 -5.00
C ILE A 6 -3.99 -6.95 -4.52
N GLY A 7 -3.24 -7.77 -3.78
CA GLY A 7 -1.91 -7.43 -3.29
C GLY A 7 -1.89 -6.67 -1.97
N ARG A 8 -3.06 -6.32 -1.41
CA ARG A 8 -3.16 -5.72 -0.08
C ARG A 8 -2.94 -6.75 1.02
N ILE A 9 -2.37 -6.31 2.14
CA ILE A 9 -2.17 -7.14 3.31
C ILE A 9 -3.33 -6.94 4.28
N VAL A 10 -3.90 -8.05 4.77
CA VAL A 10 -4.97 -8.11 5.77
C VAL A 10 -4.53 -9.01 6.93
N TRP A 11 -5.22 -8.90 8.05
CA TRP A 11 -5.14 -9.87 9.14
C TRP A 11 -6.13 -11.00 8.89
N PHE A 12 -5.65 -12.23 9.04
CA PHE A 12 -6.45 -13.43 8.94
C PHE A 12 -6.60 -14.06 10.32
N HIS A 13 -7.85 -14.35 10.67
CA HIS A 13 -8.24 -15.04 11.89
C HIS A 13 -8.70 -16.45 11.49
N PRO A 14 -7.98 -17.50 11.90
CA PRO A 14 -8.42 -18.87 11.66
C PRO A 14 -9.67 -19.20 12.48
N HIS A 15 -10.29 -20.34 12.17
CA HIS A 15 -11.45 -20.86 12.90
C HIS A 15 -11.17 -20.93 14.41
N ILE A 16 -12.18 -20.69 15.25
CA ILE A 16 -12.00 -20.59 16.71
C ILE A 16 -11.31 -21.82 17.32
N SER A 17 -11.58 -23.02 16.78
CA SER A 17 -10.94 -24.28 17.20
C SER A 17 -9.42 -24.33 16.99
N GLU A 18 -8.91 -23.58 16.01
CA GLU A 18 -7.49 -23.50 15.65
C GLU A 18 -6.84 -22.22 16.19
N ARG A 19 -7.65 -21.30 16.72
CA ARG A 19 -7.22 -20.01 17.21
C ARG A 19 -6.91 -20.09 18.70
N ASP A 20 -5.66 -19.82 19.07
CA ASP A 20 -5.37 -19.43 20.45
C ASP A 20 -5.91 -18.00 20.66
N PRO A 21 -6.76 -17.75 21.66
CA PRO A 21 -7.30 -16.42 21.95
C PRO A 21 -6.20 -15.37 22.23
N ASN A 22 -5.00 -15.79 22.62
CA ASN A 22 -3.85 -14.91 22.83
C ASN A 22 -2.91 -14.85 21.62
N ALA A 23 -3.14 -15.64 20.56
CA ALA A 23 -2.30 -15.60 19.37
C ALA A 23 -2.57 -14.36 18.53
N GLN A 24 -1.48 -13.84 17.96
CA GLN A 24 -1.52 -12.76 16.99
C GLN A 24 -2.21 -13.23 15.71
N PRO A 25 -3.00 -12.36 15.04
CA PRO A 25 -3.57 -12.70 13.75
C PRO A 25 -2.47 -13.00 12.73
N LEU A 26 -2.79 -13.87 11.77
CA LEU A 26 -1.87 -14.23 10.70
C LEU A 26 -1.84 -13.13 9.64
N ALA A 27 -0.67 -12.82 9.11
CA ALA A 27 -0.58 -11.94 7.95
C ALA A 27 -1.10 -12.66 6.71
N ALA A 28 -1.90 -12.00 5.89
CA ALA A 28 -2.38 -12.56 4.63
C ALA A 28 -2.38 -11.52 3.52
N ILE A 29 -2.13 -11.96 2.29
CA ILE A 29 -2.23 -11.12 1.08
C ILE A 29 -3.50 -11.47 0.32
N VAL A 30 -4.21 -10.44 -0.15
CA VAL A 30 -5.37 -10.60 -1.02
C VAL A 30 -4.89 -11.10 -2.39
N ALA A 31 -5.17 -12.38 -2.67
CA ALA A 31 -4.81 -13.03 -3.92
C ALA A 31 -5.87 -12.77 -5.01
N LYS A 32 -7.15 -12.71 -4.64
CA LYS A 32 -8.26 -12.41 -5.55
C LYS A 32 -9.42 -11.78 -4.79
N VAL A 33 -10.07 -10.78 -5.39
CA VAL A 33 -11.33 -10.21 -4.89
C VAL A 33 -12.50 -10.92 -5.56
N LEU A 34 -13.44 -11.44 -4.75
CA LEU A 34 -14.67 -12.06 -5.25
C LEU A 34 -15.84 -11.07 -5.16
N SER A 35 -15.91 -10.32 -4.07
CA SER A 35 -16.84 -9.22 -3.81
C SER A 35 -16.23 -8.24 -2.80
N ASP A 36 -16.94 -7.17 -2.45
CA ASP A 36 -16.49 -6.21 -1.44
C ASP A 36 -16.37 -6.82 -0.02
N HIS A 37 -16.99 -7.98 0.22
CA HIS A 37 -16.97 -8.68 1.51
C HIS A 37 -16.36 -10.09 1.43
N ALA A 38 -15.83 -10.52 0.28
CA ALA A 38 -15.25 -11.87 0.13
C ALA A 38 -14.00 -11.88 -0.75
N VAL A 39 -12.94 -12.52 -0.26
CA VAL A 39 -11.63 -12.57 -0.91
C VAL A 39 -10.98 -13.95 -0.81
N ASN A 40 -10.08 -14.25 -1.74
CA ASN A 40 -9.13 -15.35 -1.60
C ASN A 40 -7.80 -14.81 -1.09
N LEU A 41 -7.17 -15.55 -0.19
CA LEU A 41 -5.99 -15.14 0.55
C LEU A 41 -4.82 -16.12 0.36
N GLY A 42 -3.61 -15.58 0.31
CA GLY A 42 -2.39 -16.30 0.66
C GLY A 42 -2.00 -15.94 2.09
N VAL A 43 -2.08 -16.88 3.02
CA VAL A 43 -1.86 -16.67 4.45
C VAL A 43 -0.45 -17.11 4.83
N PHE A 44 0.20 -16.33 5.69
CA PHE A 44 1.53 -16.60 6.24
C PHE A 44 1.40 -17.02 7.70
N ARG A 45 1.93 -18.20 8.03
CA ARG A 45 2.01 -18.69 9.41
C ARG A 45 3.25 -18.12 10.10
N GLY A 46 3.25 -18.17 11.44
CA GLY A 46 4.38 -17.72 12.25
C GLY A 46 5.67 -18.52 12.05
N ASP A 47 5.58 -19.73 11.51
CA ASP A 47 6.73 -20.57 11.13
C ASP A 47 7.30 -20.21 9.74
N GLY A 48 6.72 -19.21 9.06
CA GLY A 48 7.10 -18.79 7.71
C GLY A 48 6.49 -19.62 6.58
N THR A 49 5.72 -20.67 6.89
CA THR A 49 4.99 -21.43 5.87
C THR A 49 3.78 -20.66 5.36
N THR A 50 3.33 -21.00 4.16
CA THR A 50 2.15 -20.37 3.55
C THR A 50 1.08 -21.38 3.20
N PHE A 51 -0.17 -20.93 3.22
CA PHE A 51 -1.31 -21.70 2.73
C PHE A 51 -2.35 -20.80 2.07
N ALA A 52 -3.15 -21.37 1.18
CA ALA A 52 -4.21 -20.65 0.49
C ALA A 52 -5.55 -20.83 1.22
N MET A 53 -6.31 -19.74 1.31
CA MET A 53 -7.71 -19.76 1.77
C MET A 53 -8.59 -19.13 0.70
N GLN A 54 -9.78 -19.69 0.52
CA GLN A 54 -10.72 -19.24 -0.51
C GLN A 54 -12.03 -18.81 0.14
N ASN A 55 -12.70 -17.83 -0.49
CA ASN A 55 -14.00 -17.33 -0.07
C ASN A 55 -14.03 -16.89 1.41
N VAL A 56 -12.97 -16.19 1.82
CA VAL A 56 -12.82 -15.70 3.19
C VAL A 56 -13.63 -14.41 3.33
N PRO A 57 -14.53 -14.32 4.33
CA PRO A 57 -15.22 -13.08 4.65
C PRO A 57 -14.24 -11.97 5.05
N LEU A 58 -14.40 -10.80 4.46
CA LEU A 58 -13.66 -9.58 4.82
C LEU A 58 -14.53 -8.70 5.71
N LEU A 59 -14.19 -8.66 6.99
CA LEU A 59 -14.87 -7.85 7.98
C LEU A 59 -14.55 -6.37 7.76
N GLN A 60 -15.61 -5.59 7.54
CA GLN A 60 -15.56 -4.13 7.52
C GLN A 60 -16.19 -3.56 8.80
N ASP A 61 -15.96 -2.27 9.05
CA ASP A 61 -16.08 -1.62 10.37
C ASP A 61 -17.34 -1.98 11.18
N ASP A 62 -18.51 -2.10 10.53
CA ASP A 62 -19.82 -2.33 11.18
C ASP A 62 -20.41 -3.73 10.90
N ASP A 63 -19.66 -4.66 10.32
CA ASP A 63 -20.18 -6.01 10.02
C ASP A 63 -20.22 -6.87 11.30
N GLU A 64 -21.41 -7.35 11.69
CA GLU A 64 -21.55 -8.43 12.67
C GLU A 64 -21.30 -9.78 11.99
N ILE A 65 -20.15 -10.39 12.28
CA ILE A 65 -19.83 -11.75 11.82
C ILE A 65 -19.77 -12.71 13.00
N ASP A 66 -20.19 -13.93 12.71
CA ASP A 66 -19.96 -15.08 13.55
C ASP A 66 -18.45 -15.35 13.69
N LEU A 67 -17.90 -14.98 14.85
CA LEU A 67 -16.47 -15.09 15.19
C LEU A 67 -15.98 -16.54 15.26
N GLU A 68 -16.86 -17.53 15.09
CA GLU A 68 -16.51 -18.93 15.04
C GLU A 68 -15.84 -19.32 13.70
N GLN A 69 -16.24 -18.68 12.59
CA GLN A 69 -15.72 -18.97 11.25
C GLN A 69 -14.43 -18.19 10.94
N PRO A 70 -13.56 -18.71 10.05
CA PRO A 70 -12.37 -17.99 9.64
C PRO A 70 -12.74 -16.71 8.86
N PHE A 71 -12.19 -15.58 9.27
CA PHE A 71 -12.44 -14.27 8.65
C PHE A 71 -11.14 -13.48 8.50
N CYS A 72 -11.20 -12.40 7.73
CA CYS A 72 -10.10 -11.45 7.65
C CYS A 72 -10.57 -10.02 7.90
N GLU A 73 -9.68 -9.17 8.37
CA GLU A 73 -9.95 -7.76 8.58
C GLU A 73 -8.78 -6.88 8.15
N TRP A 74 -9.06 -5.62 7.89
CA TRP A 74 -8.02 -4.62 7.64
C TRP A 74 -7.18 -4.38 8.88
N MET A 75 -5.86 -4.34 8.72
CA MET A 75 -4.97 -3.96 9.82
C MET A 75 -5.34 -2.55 10.34
N PRO A 76 -5.34 -2.31 11.67
CA PRO A 76 -5.81 -1.05 12.26
C PRO A 76 -5.17 0.21 11.68
N PHE A 77 -3.88 0.12 11.34
CA PHE A 77 -3.17 1.24 10.72
C PHE A 77 -3.73 1.59 9.33
N GLN A 78 -4.19 0.61 8.55
CA GLN A 78 -4.79 0.85 7.22
C GLN A 78 -6.16 1.52 7.33
N LYS A 79 -6.97 1.14 8.32
CA LYS A 79 -8.23 1.83 8.66
C LYS A 79 -7.96 3.31 8.99
N GLY A 80 -6.94 3.58 9.81
CA GLY A 80 -6.54 4.94 10.17
C GLY A 80 -5.98 5.79 9.01
N GLN A 81 -5.32 5.18 8.02
CA GLN A 81 -4.83 5.92 6.84
C GLN A 81 -5.95 6.22 5.83
N ALA A 82 -6.92 5.31 5.67
CA ALA A 82 -8.11 5.55 4.85
C ALA A 82 -8.91 6.76 5.40
N ALA A 83 -9.18 6.77 6.70
CA ALA A 83 -9.90 7.87 7.35
C ALA A 83 -9.20 9.24 7.19
N LYS A 84 -7.87 9.28 7.28
CA LYS A 84 -7.09 10.52 7.07
C LYS A 84 -7.16 11.02 5.64
N THR A 85 -7.12 10.10 4.67
CA THR A 85 -7.18 10.45 3.25
C THR A 85 -8.56 11.00 2.90
N GLU A 86 -9.64 10.37 3.39
CA GLU A 86 -11.01 10.83 3.22
C GLU A 86 -11.22 12.23 3.82
N ALA A 87 -10.72 12.47 5.04
CA ALA A 87 -10.82 13.78 5.70
C ALA A 87 -10.01 14.88 4.97
N LEU A 88 -8.87 14.55 4.37
CA LEU A 88 -8.07 15.50 3.59
C LEU A 88 -8.73 15.79 2.25
N GLN A 89 -9.27 14.77 1.57
CA GLN A 89 -9.98 14.94 0.30
C GLN A 89 -11.25 15.77 0.47
N ALA A 90 -11.98 15.61 1.58
CA ALA A 90 -13.11 16.46 1.93
C ALA A 90 -12.70 17.93 2.11
N GLN A 91 -11.56 18.21 2.76
CA GLN A 91 -11.05 19.57 2.93
C GLN A 91 -10.58 20.22 1.63
N VAL A 92 -9.93 19.46 0.74
CA VAL A 92 -9.51 19.96 -0.59
C VAL A 92 -10.72 20.20 -1.51
N THR A 93 -11.78 19.41 -1.36
CA THR A 93 -13.01 19.60 -2.15
C THR A 93 -13.83 20.78 -1.61
N ALA A 94 -13.80 21.03 -0.30
CA ALA A 94 -14.48 22.15 0.36
C ALA A 94 -13.71 23.47 0.30
N GLY A 95 -12.39 23.43 0.11
CA GLY A 95 -11.50 24.59 0.08
C GLY A 95 -10.67 24.64 -1.19
N THR A 96 -10.87 25.71 -1.96
CA THR A 96 -10.07 26.11 -3.13
C THR A 96 -10.41 25.38 -4.45
N GLY A 97 -11.40 25.93 -5.15
CA GLY A 97 -11.45 25.81 -6.60
C GLY A 97 -10.27 26.55 -7.26
N PRO A 98 -9.90 26.22 -8.51
CA PRO A 98 -8.74 26.79 -9.22
C PRO A 98 -8.77 28.32 -9.39
N ALA A 99 -9.94 28.94 -9.21
CA ALA A 99 -10.11 30.39 -9.28
C ALA A 99 -9.43 31.14 -8.10
N GLU A 100 -9.39 30.57 -6.90
CA GLU A 100 -8.81 31.24 -5.72
C GLU A 100 -7.27 31.14 -5.70
N LEU A 101 -6.72 30.04 -6.23
CA LEU A 101 -5.28 29.87 -6.40
C LEU A 101 -4.72 30.85 -7.46
N THR A 102 -5.49 31.10 -8.53
CA THR A 102 -5.16 32.10 -9.54
C THR A 102 -5.13 33.52 -8.95
N GLY A 103 -6.05 33.84 -8.03
CA GLY A 103 -6.06 35.12 -7.31
C GLY A 103 -4.88 35.30 -6.35
N ARG A 104 -4.41 34.23 -5.71
CA ARG A 104 -3.24 34.28 -4.81
C ARG A 104 -1.91 34.41 -5.55
N LEU A 105 -1.79 33.87 -6.77
CA LEU A 105 -0.61 34.12 -7.62
C LEU A 105 -0.60 35.54 -8.18
N ALA A 106 -1.76 36.14 -8.49
CA ALA A 106 -1.83 37.51 -9.00
C ALA A 106 -1.34 38.57 -7.98
N ASN A 107 -1.49 38.29 -6.68
CA ASN A 107 -1.08 39.21 -5.61
C ASN A 107 0.39 39.06 -5.16
N HIS A 108 1.14 38.11 -5.71
CA HIS A 108 2.60 38.02 -5.51
C HIS A 108 3.33 38.66 -6.69
N THR A 109 3.08 39.95 -6.94
CA THR A 109 4.03 40.77 -7.70
C THR A 109 5.27 40.94 -6.84
N VAL A 110 6.29 40.12 -7.10
CA VAL A 110 7.67 40.47 -6.77
C VAL A 110 7.96 41.76 -7.54
N ALA A 111 8.12 42.85 -6.80
CA ALA A 111 8.70 44.07 -7.36
C ALA A 111 10.05 43.68 -7.98
N ALA A 112 10.17 43.89 -9.29
CA ALA A 112 11.39 43.63 -10.04
C ALA A 112 12.58 44.30 -9.33
N PRO A 113 13.62 43.55 -8.93
CA PRO A 113 14.86 44.17 -8.50
C PRO A 113 15.49 44.88 -9.71
N ALA A 114 15.94 46.11 -9.48
CA ALA A 114 16.61 46.97 -10.46
C ALA A 114 17.77 46.23 -11.17
N PRO A 115 18.06 46.55 -12.44
CA PRO A 115 19.07 45.83 -13.21
C PRO A 115 20.46 46.23 -12.74
N GLY A 116 21.17 45.31 -12.09
CA GLY A 116 22.58 45.50 -11.76
C GLY A 116 23.18 44.36 -10.94
N ALA A 117 24.19 43.72 -11.52
CA ALA A 117 25.18 42.81 -10.93
C ALA A 117 24.92 41.28 -11.02
N GLN A 118 25.34 40.72 -12.16
CA GLN A 118 26.29 39.59 -12.35
C GLN A 118 25.88 38.19 -11.84
N GLU A 119 25.59 37.22 -12.72
CA GLU A 119 26.55 36.37 -13.45
C GLU A 119 27.62 35.70 -12.58
N ALA A 120 27.41 34.42 -12.25
CA ALA A 120 28.32 33.30 -12.54
C ALA A 120 27.90 32.08 -11.71
N ASP A 121 27.49 31.01 -12.39
CA ASP A 121 28.01 29.64 -12.26
C ASP A 121 26.93 28.63 -12.70
N GLN A 122 26.97 28.32 -13.99
CA GLN A 122 26.23 27.22 -14.59
C GLN A 122 27.26 26.28 -15.19
N ALA A 123 27.56 25.17 -14.52
CA ALA A 123 28.19 24.03 -15.16
C ALA A 123 27.87 22.71 -14.45
N ALA A 124 27.23 21.83 -15.24
CA ALA A 124 27.30 20.37 -15.17
C ALA A 124 26.48 19.68 -14.04
N ALA A 125 25.74 18.59 -14.28
CA ALA A 125 25.58 17.76 -15.46
C ALA A 125 24.22 17.05 -15.41
N ALA A 126 23.62 16.93 -16.59
CA ALA A 126 22.61 15.94 -16.91
C ALA A 126 23.22 14.53 -16.87
N ALA A 127 22.50 13.56 -16.30
CA ALA A 127 22.64 12.15 -16.66
C ALA A 127 21.36 11.38 -16.30
N SER A 128 20.65 10.96 -17.34
CA SER A 128 19.58 9.96 -17.34
C SER A 128 20.03 8.61 -16.75
N PRO A 129 19.07 7.76 -16.30
CA PRO A 129 19.39 6.44 -15.75
C PRO A 129 19.75 5.44 -16.86
N PRO A 130 20.69 4.51 -16.64
CA PRO A 130 20.86 3.36 -17.53
C PRO A 130 19.85 2.26 -17.20
N ALA A 131 19.03 1.95 -18.20
CA ALA A 131 18.39 0.65 -18.37
C ALA A 131 19.36 -0.32 -19.08
N ALA A 132 19.03 -1.62 -19.03
CA ALA A 132 19.63 -2.77 -19.74
C ALA A 132 20.90 -3.36 -19.08
N ALA A 133 21.13 -4.68 -19.02
CA ALA A 133 20.41 -5.86 -19.51
C ALA A 133 21.08 -7.15 -18.95
N ALA A 134 20.37 -8.26 -19.14
CA ALA A 134 20.88 -9.60 -19.46
C ALA A 134 21.58 -10.44 -18.36
N ALA A 135 20.90 -11.56 -18.04
CA ALA A 135 21.52 -12.83 -17.64
C ALA A 135 22.49 -13.34 -18.74
N PRO A 136 23.41 -14.29 -18.43
CA PRO A 136 23.00 -15.71 -18.57
C PRO A 136 23.70 -16.73 -17.64
N ALA A 137 23.01 -17.87 -17.51
CA ALA A 137 23.47 -19.27 -17.51
C ALA A 137 24.66 -19.77 -16.66
N ALA A 138 24.32 -20.73 -15.79
CA ALA A 138 24.88 -22.09 -15.65
C ALA A 138 26.40 -22.31 -15.63
N GLU A 139 26.90 -22.87 -14.52
CA GLU A 139 27.97 -23.90 -14.56
C GLU A 139 27.72 -24.98 -13.48
N ALA A 140 27.84 -26.22 -13.94
CA ALA A 140 27.89 -27.44 -13.16
C ALA A 140 29.28 -27.59 -12.52
N THR A 141 29.36 -28.22 -11.34
CA THR A 141 30.63 -28.73 -10.83
C THR A 141 30.42 -30.11 -10.21
N THR A 142 31.04 -31.09 -10.84
CA THR A 142 31.30 -32.46 -10.41
C THR A 142 32.44 -32.53 -9.40
N GLU A 143 32.33 -33.35 -8.36
CA GLU A 143 33.38 -34.14 -7.66
C GLU A 143 32.71 -34.79 -6.43
N THR A 144 32.63 -36.11 -6.20
CA THR A 144 33.57 -37.25 -6.19
C THR A 144 34.63 -37.20 -5.09
N ALA A 145 34.35 -37.89 -3.96
CA ALA A 145 35.30 -38.52 -3.03
C ALA A 145 34.45 -39.21 -1.93
N THR A 146 34.68 -40.41 -1.40
CA THR A 146 35.59 -41.54 -1.61
C THR A 146 34.90 -42.74 -0.93
#